data_AF-A0A2W4LYJ4-F1
#
_entry.id   AF-A0A2W4LYJ4-F1
#
_cell.length_a   1.000
_cell.length_b   1.000
_cell.length_c   1.000
_cell.angle_alpha   90.00
_cell.angle_beta   90.00
_cell.angle_gamma   90.00
#
_symmetry.space_group_name_H-M   'P 1'
#
loop_
_entity.id
_entity.type
_entity.pdbx_description
1 polymer ?
#
loop_
_entity_poly.entity_id
_entity_poly.type
_entity_poly.pdbx_seq_one_letter_code
_entity_poly.pdbx_strand_id
1 'polypeptide(L)'
;MKQRWMIQAAGVASALTLLAGTAQAQVCGTAPLPECCVLGPVALPGLSGPPEWEDFDGDGFWRPELHDPRWSGAPLEFLTMLPDSGSPAWADDVGVRFLTQGNHLYVSYQVQVDDNGPSASDFVYLALTNGGANSAVALKVSAAAGGAAIGAPPASPTGFVPADTPLPTRAPDAAVVHWTTGDASVDSPSWEERLTTPTWLVGAARWDRAGVGSPRWAITLRIDLARLPFSPGNFRAFFGAQVNRSTGDVLVGNRRPRTDADSDRIPTTIIPHKLGDWAEYRAPGTSCPAGIRLSPSDVGVWTGSPGSTSPGSLTNRICAGESCGSGNNVFRVTARGVPNMGLSPFSVRARLRIADWGASVAHWNYGRWRDITKTPAGTDVFSAPSTAFTAANGWHWLTPVDAGDGTSSITIDYVCDKGSDAYCPKLEDESEDHQCMLVEVGQLGALAQFQRTAVYRNMEYEELSTLERRARKLSLIQLPDPPSRD
;
A
#
# COMPACT_ATOMS: atom_id res chain seq x y z
N MET A 1 -1.33 7.09 84.44
CA MET A 1 0.01 7.72 84.41
C MET A 1 0.99 6.77 83.73
N LYS A 2 1.81 7.33 82.83
CA LYS A 2 2.99 6.75 82.15
C LYS A 2 2.71 5.66 81.09
N GLN A 3 2.57 6.13 79.85
CA GLN A 3 2.91 5.41 78.63
C GLN A 3 4.39 4.99 78.67
N ARG A 4 4.68 3.73 78.33
CA ARG A 4 6.00 3.28 77.90
C ARG A 4 5.87 2.71 76.49
N TRP A 5 6.66 3.26 75.59
CA TRP A 5 6.92 2.75 74.27
C TRP A 5 7.69 1.44 74.36
N MET A 6 7.29 0.43 73.59
CA MET A 6 8.22 -0.58 73.09
C MET A 6 7.74 -1.11 71.74
N ILE A 7 8.66 -0.97 70.80
CA ILE A 7 8.60 -1.34 69.39
C ILE A 7 8.59 -2.87 69.28
N GLN A 8 7.62 -3.43 68.56
CA GLN A 8 7.77 -4.72 67.91
C GLN A 8 7.25 -4.63 66.47
N ALA A 9 8.19 -4.86 65.56
CA ALA A 9 7.98 -4.92 64.13
C ALA A 9 7.17 -6.17 63.77
N ALA A 10 6.00 -5.96 63.19
CA ALA A 10 5.34 -6.96 62.35
C ALA A 10 5.42 -6.45 60.91
N GLY A 11 6.47 -6.87 60.21
CA GLY A 11 6.61 -6.64 58.78
C GLY A 11 5.55 -7.43 58.04
N VAL A 12 4.52 -6.75 57.56
CA VAL A 12 3.59 -7.31 56.58
C VAL A 12 4.31 -7.23 55.24
N ALA A 13 4.80 -8.38 54.77
CA ALA A 13 5.26 -8.56 53.40
C ALA A 13 4.05 -8.46 52.47
N SER A 14 3.68 -7.25 52.06
CA SER A 14 2.86 -7.07 50.86
C SER A 14 3.81 -7.18 49.66
N ALA A 15 3.78 -8.36 49.04
CA ALA A 15 4.40 -8.60 47.75
C ALA A 15 3.81 -7.62 46.73
N LEU A 16 4.51 -6.52 46.49
CA LEU A 16 4.31 -5.66 45.35
C LEU A 16 4.92 -6.40 44.16
N THR A 17 4.17 -7.33 43.57
CA THR A 17 4.51 -7.89 42.27
C THR A 17 4.32 -6.77 41.26
N LEU A 18 5.39 -6.01 40.98
CA LEU A 18 5.49 -5.21 39.77
C LEU A 18 5.45 -6.19 38.60
N LEU A 19 4.24 -6.50 38.13
CA LEU A 19 4.04 -7.00 36.77
C LEU A 19 4.37 -5.83 35.85
N ALA A 20 5.65 -5.69 35.52
CA ALA A 20 6.07 -5.03 34.29
C ALA A 20 5.62 -5.92 33.12
N GLY A 21 4.30 -5.96 32.89
CA GLY A 21 3.72 -6.48 31.68
C GLY A 21 3.99 -5.46 30.59
N THR A 22 5.08 -5.64 29.86
CA THR A 22 5.20 -5.05 28.53
C THR A 22 4.07 -5.66 27.69
N ALA A 23 2.96 -4.94 27.57
CA ALA A 23 1.93 -5.26 26.59
C ALA A 23 2.59 -5.13 25.21
N GLN A 24 3.00 -6.26 24.65
CA GLN A 24 3.49 -6.35 23.28
C GLN A 24 2.30 -6.03 22.37
N ALA A 25 2.36 -4.87 21.72
CA ALA A 25 1.44 -4.54 20.65
C ALA A 25 1.58 -5.59 19.53
N GLN A 26 0.44 -6.14 19.09
CA GLN A 26 0.39 -7.25 18.14
C GLN A 26 0.82 -6.78 16.75
N VAL A 27 2.01 -7.22 16.37
CA VAL A 27 2.57 -7.06 15.02
C VAL A 27 1.86 -8.01 14.03
N CYS A 28 2.08 -7.88 12.74
CA CYS A 28 1.94 -9.01 11.82
C CYS A 28 3.09 -10.02 12.06
N GLY A 29 2.82 -11.12 12.78
CA GLY A 29 3.71 -12.28 12.93
C GLY A 29 4.72 -12.44 14.12
N THR A 30 4.77 -11.68 15.21
CA THR A 30 5.43 -12.18 16.47
C THR A 30 4.65 -13.36 17.11
N ALA A 31 5.12 -14.60 16.99
CA ALA A 31 4.41 -15.75 17.58
C ALA A 31 4.03 -15.54 19.08
N PRO A 32 2.83 -15.98 19.53
CA PRO A 32 1.77 -16.64 18.76
C PRO A 32 0.82 -15.57 18.18
N LEU A 33 0.97 -15.21 16.89
CA LEU A 33 0.22 -14.11 16.28
C LEU A 33 -0.81 -14.61 15.25
N PRO A 34 -1.89 -13.85 15.00
CA PRO A 34 -2.86 -14.17 13.97
C PRO A 34 -2.21 -14.02 12.59
N GLU A 35 -2.46 -15.02 11.73
CA GLU A 35 -2.03 -15.06 10.33
C GLU A 35 -2.43 -13.76 9.59
N CYS A 36 -1.47 -13.13 8.90
CA CYS A 36 -1.70 -11.93 8.10
C CYS A 36 -2.50 -12.30 6.85
N CYS A 37 -3.37 -11.44 6.38
CA CYS A 37 -4.11 -11.72 5.16
C CYS A 37 -3.39 -11.17 3.94
N VAL A 38 -3.64 -11.81 2.80
CA VAL A 38 -3.41 -11.18 1.51
C VAL A 38 -4.73 -10.64 0.99
N LEU A 39 -4.78 -9.34 0.74
CA LEU A 39 -5.96 -8.68 0.18
C LEU A 39 -5.95 -8.77 -1.35
N GLY A 40 -7.10 -8.51 -1.95
CA GLY A 40 -7.22 -8.35 -3.40
C GLY A 40 -7.14 -6.88 -3.82
N PRO A 41 -7.10 -6.60 -5.14
CA PRO A 41 -7.21 -5.24 -5.65
C PRO A 41 -8.51 -4.56 -5.19
N VAL A 42 -8.48 -3.24 -5.04
CA VAL A 42 -9.71 -2.48 -4.80
C VAL A 42 -10.57 -2.49 -6.08
N ALA A 43 -11.85 -2.80 -5.94
CA ALA A 43 -12.79 -2.73 -7.04
C ALA A 43 -13.17 -1.27 -7.31
N LEU A 44 -12.94 -0.83 -8.56
CA LEU A 44 -13.20 0.53 -9.00
C LEU A 44 -14.14 0.48 -10.23
N PRO A 45 -15.11 1.40 -10.35
CA PRO A 45 -15.95 1.44 -11.53
C PRO A 45 -15.13 1.66 -12.80
N GLY A 46 -15.34 0.81 -13.81
CA GLY A 46 -14.58 0.82 -15.06
C GLY A 46 -13.12 0.34 -14.98
N LEU A 47 -12.63 -0.04 -13.79
CA LEU A 47 -11.31 -0.63 -13.56
C LEU A 47 -11.49 -1.88 -12.68
N SER A 48 -11.70 -3.02 -13.32
CA SER A 48 -11.73 -4.33 -12.68
C SER A 48 -10.43 -5.10 -12.93
N GLY A 49 -10.09 -6.06 -12.08
CA GLY A 49 -8.90 -6.88 -12.29
C GLY A 49 -7.69 -6.42 -11.47
N PRO A 50 -6.51 -6.99 -11.76
CA PRO A 50 -5.29 -6.68 -11.05
C PRO A 50 -4.75 -5.33 -11.51
N PRO A 51 -3.80 -4.72 -10.78
CA PRO A 51 -3.05 -3.59 -11.32
C PRO A 51 -2.34 -4.00 -12.62
N GLU A 52 -2.25 -3.09 -13.57
CA GLU A 52 -1.60 -3.31 -14.86
C GLU A 52 -0.34 -2.45 -14.98
N TRP A 53 0.72 -3.01 -15.54
CA TRP A 53 1.98 -2.29 -15.75
C TRP A 53 2.83 -2.76 -16.93
N GLU A 54 2.58 -3.97 -17.45
CA GLU A 54 3.43 -4.61 -18.48
C GLU A 54 2.69 -5.14 -19.71
N ASP A 55 1.38 -5.36 -19.60
CA ASP A 55 0.57 -6.01 -20.63
C ASP A 55 -0.41 -5.01 -21.25
N PHE A 56 -0.65 -5.20 -22.56
CA PHE A 56 -1.77 -4.63 -23.27
C PHE A 56 -2.87 -5.68 -23.22
N ASP A 57 -3.95 -5.43 -22.50
CA ASP A 57 -5.12 -6.27 -22.69
C ASP A 57 -5.62 -6.08 -24.14
N GLY A 58 -6.21 -7.15 -24.71
CA GLY A 58 -6.62 -7.22 -26.11
C GLY A 58 -7.70 -6.20 -26.52
N ASP A 59 -8.17 -5.39 -25.58
CA ASP A 59 -9.03 -4.22 -25.77
C ASP A 59 -8.24 -2.92 -26.06
N GLY A 60 -6.91 -2.99 -26.15
CA GLY A 60 -6.03 -1.86 -26.44
C GLY A 60 -5.80 -0.97 -25.22
N PHE A 61 -6.09 -1.49 -24.04
CA PHE A 61 -6.02 -0.75 -22.80
C PHE A 61 -4.63 -0.79 -22.17
N TRP A 62 -4.05 0.38 -21.91
CA TRP A 62 -2.73 0.48 -21.27
C TRP A 62 -2.63 1.71 -20.37
N ARG A 63 -2.44 1.48 -19.07
CA ARG A 63 -2.17 2.50 -18.05
C ARG A 63 -0.89 2.14 -17.28
N PRO A 64 0.29 2.60 -17.72
CA PRO A 64 1.50 2.44 -16.94
C PRO A 64 1.47 3.47 -15.81
N GLU A 65 0.77 3.14 -14.71
CA GLU A 65 0.78 3.94 -13.49
C GLU A 65 1.40 3.13 -12.37
N LEU A 66 2.57 3.56 -11.87
CA LEU A 66 3.17 2.97 -10.67
C LEU A 66 2.20 3.05 -9.48
N HIS A 67 1.38 4.09 -9.49
CA HIS A 67 0.36 4.36 -8.51
C HIS A 67 -1.05 3.95 -8.95
N ASP A 68 -1.18 2.96 -9.85
CA ASP A 68 -2.47 2.37 -10.23
C ASP A 68 -3.34 2.20 -8.97
N PRO A 69 -4.54 2.81 -8.94
CA PRO A 69 -5.40 2.84 -7.75
C PRO A 69 -5.79 1.44 -7.25
N ARG A 70 -5.75 0.42 -8.11
CA ARG A 70 -6.03 -0.98 -7.75
C ARG A 70 -5.05 -1.50 -6.68
N TRP A 71 -3.82 -0.97 -6.63
CA TRP A 71 -2.83 -1.28 -5.58
C TRP A 71 -3.29 -0.92 -4.17
N SER A 72 -4.17 0.09 -4.01
CA SER A 72 -4.67 0.52 -2.71
C SER A 72 -5.53 -0.55 -2.00
N GLY A 73 -5.94 -1.61 -2.72
CA GLY A 73 -6.62 -2.77 -2.13
C GLY A 73 -5.80 -3.53 -1.09
N ALA A 74 -4.48 -3.36 -1.09
CA ALA A 74 -3.56 -3.89 -0.07
C ALA A 74 -2.84 -2.76 0.66
N PRO A 75 -2.41 -2.97 1.93
CA PRO A 75 -1.69 -1.95 2.70
C PRO A 75 -0.32 -1.68 2.09
N LEU A 76 0.16 -0.44 2.24
CA LEU A 76 1.59 -0.15 2.09
C LEU A 76 2.29 -0.50 3.40
N GLU A 77 3.18 -1.48 3.35
CA GLU A 77 4.02 -1.89 4.46
C GLU A 77 5.42 -1.29 4.29
N PHE A 78 5.90 -0.50 5.23
CA PHE A 78 7.29 -0.05 5.22
C PHE A 78 8.19 -1.11 5.84
N LEU A 79 9.24 -1.48 5.10
CA LEU A 79 10.20 -2.48 5.52
C LEU A 79 11.10 -1.92 6.62
N THR A 80 11.37 -2.73 7.63
CA THR A 80 12.21 -2.29 8.76
C THR A 80 13.68 -2.54 8.44
N MET A 81 14.56 -1.63 8.85
CA MET A 81 15.99 -1.85 8.72
C MET A 81 16.47 -3.11 9.44
N LEU A 82 17.43 -3.79 8.80
CA LEU A 82 18.13 -4.94 9.34
C LEU A 82 19.39 -4.50 10.13
N PRO A 83 19.85 -5.30 11.10
CA PRO A 83 20.99 -4.95 11.96
C PRO A 83 22.29 -4.60 11.22
N ASP A 84 22.52 -5.21 10.05
CA ASP A 84 23.76 -5.05 9.29
C ASP A 84 23.73 -3.86 8.30
N SER A 85 22.70 -3.01 8.39
CA SER A 85 22.61 -1.80 7.58
C SER A 85 23.78 -0.85 7.91
N GLY A 86 24.49 -0.37 6.88
CA GLY A 86 25.62 0.54 7.04
C GLY A 86 25.22 2.01 7.24
N SER A 87 23.92 2.31 7.20
CA SER A 87 23.36 3.67 7.22
C SER A 87 22.48 3.91 8.46
N PRO A 88 22.40 5.15 9.00
CA PRO A 88 21.52 5.49 10.11
C PRO A 88 20.05 5.15 9.82
N ALA A 89 19.33 4.79 10.89
CA ALA A 89 17.99 4.23 10.82
C ALA A 89 16.92 5.18 10.27
N TRP A 90 16.51 4.94 9.04
CA TRP A 90 15.28 5.51 8.48
C TRP A 90 14.30 4.37 8.19
N ALA A 91 13.15 4.39 8.87
CA ALA A 91 12.19 3.30 8.90
C ALA A 91 11.31 3.20 7.64
N ASP A 92 11.45 4.15 6.72
CA ASP A 92 10.48 4.38 5.64
C ASP A 92 11.14 4.42 4.24
N ASP A 93 12.36 3.90 4.10
CA ASP A 93 13.12 3.97 2.85
C ASP A 93 12.52 3.08 1.74
N VAL A 94 11.84 1.98 2.10
CA VAL A 94 11.22 1.07 1.14
C VAL A 94 9.83 0.65 1.60
N GLY A 95 8.83 0.99 0.81
CA GLY A 95 7.47 0.49 0.95
C GLY A 95 7.25 -0.74 0.08
N VAL A 96 6.50 -1.72 0.57
CA VAL A 96 6.03 -2.87 -0.20
C VAL A 96 4.50 -2.94 -0.16
N ARG A 97 3.90 -3.26 -1.31
CA ARG A 97 2.51 -3.72 -1.40
C ARG A 97 2.51 -5.09 -2.02
N PHE A 98 1.62 -5.95 -1.55
CA PHE A 98 1.36 -7.21 -2.21
C PHE A 98 -0.12 -7.55 -2.12
N LEU A 99 -0.68 -8.06 -3.22
CA LEU A 99 -2.08 -8.44 -3.33
C LEU A 99 -2.21 -9.71 -4.16
N THR A 100 -3.37 -10.36 -4.07
CA THR A 100 -3.65 -11.57 -4.85
C THR A 100 -4.90 -11.43 -5.67
N GLN A 101 -4.86 -12.02 -6.88
CA GLN A 101 -6.06 -12.22 -7.68
C GLN A 101 -5.92 -13.48 -8.54
N GLY A 102 -6.90 -14.37 -8.43
CA GLY A 102 -6.82 -15.69 -9.04
C GLY A 102 -5.58 -16.44 -8.54
N ASN A 103 -4.80 -17.00 -9.47
CA ASN A 103 -3.55 -17.71 -9.16
C ASN A 103 -2.32 -16.79 -9.15
N HIS A 104 -2.49 -15.47 -9.08
CA HIS A 104 -1.35 -14.55 -9.15
C HIS A 104 -1.15 -13.78 -7.85
N LEU A 105 0.11 -13.65 -7.44
CA LEU A 105 0.59 -12.69 -6.46
C LEU A 105 1.23 -11.51 -7.20
N TYR A 106 0.78 -10.31 -6.89
CA TYR A 106 1.27 -9.05 -7.44
C TYR A 106 2.00 -8.33 -6.33
N VAL A 107 3.25 -7.91 -6.57
CA VAL A 107 4.09 -7.24 -5.57
C VAL A 107 4.61 -5.92 -6.16
N SER A 108 4.61 -4.85 -5.39
CA SER A 108 5.19 -3.55 -5.73
C SER A 108 6.15 -3.12 -4.63
N TYR A 109 7.44 -3.07 -4.94
CA TYR A 109 8.46 -2.44 -4.09
C TYR A 109 8.62 -0.99 -4.54
N GLN A 110 8.53 -0.05 -3.60
CA GLN A 110 8.62 1.39 -3.85
C GLN A 110 9.71 1.98 -2.96
N VAL A 111 10.88 2.25 -3.55
CA VAL A 111 12.01 2.85 -2.83
C VAL A 111 11.79 4.34 -2.75
N GLN A 112 11.52 4.83 -1.55
CA GLN A 112 11.20 6.23 -1.27
C GLN A 112 12.44 7.11 -1.38
N VAL A 113 13.60 6.58 -0.96
CA VAL A 113 14.85 7.34 -0.88
C VAL A 113 16.01 6.55 -1.47
N ASP A 114 16.65 7.17 -2.44
CA ASP A 114 17.88 6.71 -3.10
C ASP A 114 18.50 7.93 -3.81
N ASP A 115 19.52 8.51 -3.19
CA ASP A 115 20.17 9.74 -3.63
C ASP A 115 21.16 9.52 -4.77
N ASN A 116 21.67 8.30 -4.93
CA ASN A 116 22.51 7.91 -6.07
C ASN A 116 21.68 7.47 -7.28
N GLY A 117 20.44 7.08 -7.04
CA GLY A 117 19.57 6.49 -8.04
C GLY A 117 19.89 5.01 -8.28
N PRO A 118 19.00 4.31 -9.02
CA PRO A 118 19.06 2.86 -9.18
C PRO A 118 20.37 2.40 -9.85
N SER A 119 21.01 1.42 -9.24
CA SER A 119 22.35 0.93 -9.58
C SER A 119 22.44 -0.60 -9.52
N ALA A 120 23.60 -1.15 -9.88
CA ALA A 120 23.86 -2.59 -9.80
C ALA A 120 23.97 -3.14 -8.37
N SER A 121 24.04 -2.25 -7.38
CA SER A 121 24.06 -2.60 -5.96
C SER A 121 22.67 -2.52 -5.33
N ASP A 122 21.65 -2.12 -6.08
CA ASP A 122 20.26 -2.03 -5.64
C ASP A 122 19.50 -3.31 -6.00
N PHE A 123 18.81 -3.88 -5.02
CA PHE A 123 18.11 -5.14 -5.16
C PHE A 123 16.79 -5.15 -4.39
N VAL A 124 15.81 -5.85 -4.94
CA VAL A 124 14.63 -6.31 -4.18
C VAL A 124 14.68 -7.82 -4.00
N TYR A 125 14.19 -8.28 -2.87
CA TYR A 125 14.22 -9.67 -2.44
C TYR A 125 12.82 -10.16 -2.10
N LEU A 126 12.48 -11.34 -2.62
CA LEU A 126 11.26 -12.06 -2.28
C LEU A 126 11.61 -13.50 -1.95
N ALA A 127 11.04 -14.07 -0.89
CA ALA A 127 11.05 -15.52 -0.68
C ALA A 127 9.65 -16.02 -0.36
N LEU A 128 9.31 -17.22 -0.83
CA LEU A 128 8.00 -17.84 -0.67
C LEU A 128 8.15 -19.32 -0.32
N THR A 129 7.31 -19.79 0.59
CA THR A 129 7.07 -21.22 0.85
C THR A 129 5.61 -21.43 1.23
N ASN A 130 5.04 -22.61 0.99
CA ASN A 130 3.81 -22.99 1.67
C ASN A 130 4.14 -23.30 3.13
N GLY A 131 3.39 -22.74 4.09
CA GLY A 131 3.70 -22.76 5.53
C GLY A 131 3.85 -24.15 6.17
N GLY A 132 3.45 -25.22 5.46
CA GLY A 132 3.69 -26.62 5.86
C GLY A 132 4.53 -27.44 4.88
N ALA A 133 5.09 -26.85 3.83
CA ALA A 133 5.92 -27.53 2.84
C ALA A 133 7.42 -27.38 3.15
N ASN A 134 8.18 -28.42 2.80
CA ASN A 134 9.63 -28.40 2.87
C ASN A 134 10.21 -27.52 1.75
N SER A 135 9.59 -27.42 0.58
CA SER A 135 10.19 -26.67 -0.53
C SER A 135 9.96 -25.16 -0.43
N ALA A 136 10.97 -24.36 -0.75
CA ALA A 136 10.88 -22.90 -0.78
C ALA A 136 11.60 -22.32 -2.00
N VAL A 137 11.20 -21.12 -2.40
CA VAL A 137 11.83 -20.33 -3.47
C VAL A 137 12.25 -18.97 -2.95
N ALA A 138 13.31 -18.43 -3.52
CA ALA A 138 13.79 -17.08 -3.25
C ALA A 138 14.17 -16.39 -4.56
N LEU A 139 14.09 -15.06 -4.57
CA LEU A 139 14.29 -14.21 -5.73
C LEU A 139 15.09 -12.98 -5.31
N LYS A 140 16.02 -12.58 -6.17
CA LYS A 140 16.72 -11.29 -6.14
C LYS A 140 16.56 -10.65 -7.51
N VAL A 141 16.04 -9.43 -7.55
CA VAL A 141 15.94 -8.64 -8.78
C VAL A 141 16.77 -7.38 -8.64
N SER A 142 17.74 -7.20 -9.53
CA SER A 142 18.61 -6.02 -9.56
C SER A 142 17.93 -4.82 -10.20
N ALA A 143 18.18 -3.63 -9.65
CA ALA A 143 17.76 -2.38 -10.25
C ALA A 143 18.81 -1.78 -11.21
N ALA A 144 19.87 -2.49 -11.60
CA ALA A 144 21.00 -1.93 -12.38
C ALA A 144 20.63 -1.22 -13.69
N ALA A 145 19.77 -1.83 -14.49
CA ALA A 145 19.30 -1.25 -15.75
C ALA A 145 17.95 -1.88 -16.08
N GLY A 146 16.93 -1.03 -16.23
CA GLY A 146 15.72 -1.41 -16.93
C GLY A 146 16.07 -1.98 -18.31
N GLY A 147 15.40 -3.07 -18.70
CA GLY A 147 15.49 -3.63 -20.03
C GLY A 147 14.77 -2.74 -21.05
N ALA A 148 14.25 -3.36 -22.12
CA ALA A 148 13.46 -2.60 -23.09
C ALA A 148 12.27 -1.90 -22.41
N ALA A 149 12.02 -0.65 -22.79
CA ALA A 149 10.78 0.04 -22.42
C ALA A 149 9.59 -0.86 -22.76
N ILE A 150 8.69 -1.04 -21.80
CA ILE A 150 7.41 -1.69 -22.06
C ILE A 150 6.70 -0.74 -23.03
N GLY A 151 6.38 -1.26 -24.23
CA GLY A 151 6.09 -0.48 -25.43
C GLY A 151 5.20 0.73 -25.17
N ALA A 152 5.47 1.84 -25.86
CA ALA A 152 4.53 2.96 -25.90
C ALA A 152 3.16 2.44 -26.39
N PRO A 153 2.04 2.99 -25.91
CA PRO A 153 0.74 2.57 -26.39
C PRO A 153 0.66 2.85 -27.89
N PRO A 154 -0.10 2.08 -28.69
CA PRO A 154 -0.27 2.33 -30.10
C PRO A 154 -0.59 3.82 -30.31
N ALA A 155 0.30 4.49 -31.06
CA ALA A 155 0.37 5.94 -31.30
C ALA A 155 -0.54 6.77 -30.38
N SER A 156 -0.02 7.21 -29.23
CA SER A 156 -0.69 8.28 -28.50
C SER A 156 -0.96 9.41 -29.50
N PRO A 157 -2.22 9.86 -29.69
CA PRO A 157 -2.47 10.97 -30.60
C PRO A 157 -1.56 12.15 -30.24
N THR A 158 -1.09 12.89 -31.23
CA THR A 158 -0.18 14.02 -31.01
C THR A 158 -0.69 14.95 -29.91
N GLY A 159 0.07 15.09 -28.82
CA GLY A 159 -0.29 15.94 -27.66
C GLY A 159 -0.33 15.25 -26.30
N PHE A 160 -0.01 13.95 -26.22
CA PHE A 160 -0.20 13.16 -25.00
C PHE A 160 1.13 12.71 -24.36
N VAL A 161 1.33 13.05 -23.07
CA VAL A 161 2.45 12.63 -22.23
C VAL A 161 1.98 11.62 -21.17
N PRO A 162 2.49 10.37 -21.13
CA PRO A 162 2.12 9.37 -20.12
C PRO A 162 2.09 9.92 -18.69
N ALA A 163 1.20 9.38 -17.85
CA ALA A 163 1.02 9.85 -16.47
C ALA A 163 2.30 9.74 -15.64
N ASP A 164 3.00 8.61 -15.76
CA ASP A 164 4.34 8.43 -15.22
C ASP A 164 5.36 8.46 -16.37
N THR A 165 6.31 9.39 -16.27
CA THR A 165 7.46 9.45 -17.17
C THR A 165 8.76 9.44 -16.35
N PRO A 166 9.75 8.62 -16.75
CA PRO A 166 9.73 7.64 -17.84
C PRO A 166 8.75 6.47 -17.63
N LEU A 167 8.35 5.86 -18.75
CA LEU A 167 7.54 4.64 -18.78
C LEU A 167 8.28 3.46 -18.13
N PRO A 168 7.57 2.45 -17.61
CA PRO A 168 8.21 1.28 -17.02
C PRO A 168 9.01 0.51 -18.07
N THR A 169 10.08 -0.13 -17.61
CA THR A 169 10.96 -0.98 -18.43
C THR A 169 10.85 -2.41 -17.95
N ARG A 170 10.91 -3.39 -18.86
CA ARG A 170 10.93 -4.81 -18.45
C ARG A 170 12.23 -5.08 -17.69
N ALA A 171 12.16 -5.79 -16.57
CA ALA A 171 13.39 -6.28 -15.94
C ALA A 171 14.02 -7.34 -16.88
N PRO A 172 15.29 -7.20 -17.28
CA PRO A 172 15.94 -8.17 -18.13
C PRO A 172 16.23 -9.46 -17.34
N ASP A 173 16.30 -10.61 -18.01
CA ASP A 173 16.58 -11.90 -17.34
C ASP A 173 17.89 -11.87 -16.54
N ALA A 174 18.90 -11.16 -17.03
CA ALA A 174 20.19 -11.01 -16.34
C ALA A 174 20.09 -10.23 -15.01
N ALA A 175 19.00 -9.49 -14.78
CA ALA A 175 18.75 -8.83 -13.50
C ALA A 175 18.12 -9.78 -12.47
N VAL A 176 17.70 -10.99 -12.87
CA VAL A 176 16.97 -11.93 -12.04
C VAL A 176 17.86 -13.10 -11.66
N VAL A 177 18.06 -13.28 -10.36
CA VAL A 177 18.66 -14.48 -9.77
C VAL A 177 17.63 -15.10 -8.84
N HIS A 178 17.48 -16.43 -8.89
CA HIS A 178 16.59 -17.13 -7.98
C HIS A 178 17.28 -18.32 -7.34
N TRP A 179 16.76 -18.72 -6.18
CA TRP A 179 17.19 -19.90 -5.47
C TRP A 179 16.02 -20.81 -5.18
N THR A 180 16.30 -22.10 -5.11
CA THR A 180 15.33 -23.11 -4.68
C THR A 180 15.94 -24.01 -3.63
N THR A 181 15.12 -24.46 -2.69
CA THR A 181 15.47 -25.56 -1.78
C THR A 181 14.32 -26.56 -1.77
N GLY A 182 14.68 -27.85 -1.73
CA GLY A 182 13.72 -28.94 -1.55
C GLY A 182 13.27 -29.09 -0.09
N ASP A 183 14.07 -28.59 0.86
CA ASP A 183 13.78 -28.64 2.30
C ASP A 183 14.34 -27.42 3.05
N ALA A 184 13.46 -26.46 3.32
CA ALA A 184 13.65 -25.24 4.08
C ALA A 184 13.28 -25.41 5.56
N SER A 185 12.78 -26.59 5.98
CA SER A 185 12.39 -26.85 7.37
C SER A 185 13.58 -27.17 8.28
N VAL A 186 14.72 -27.55 7.70
CA VAL A 186 15.96 -27.88 8.43
C VAL A 186 16.73 -26.62 8.84
N ASP A 187 17.60 -26.72 9.84
CA ASP A 187 18.37 -25.58 10.38
C ASP A 187 19.39 -24.97 9.41
N SER A 188 19.81 -25.72 8.39
CA SER A 188 20.77 -25.29 7.36
C SER A 188 20.36 -25.84 6.00
N PRO A 189 19.31 -25.28 5.40
CA PRO A 189 18.79 -25.75 4.12
C PRO A 189 19.82 -25.50 3.01
N SER A 190 19.96 -26.46 2.10
CA SER A 190 20.81 -26.28 0.92
C SER A 190 20.03 -25.54 -0.17
N TRP A 191 20.51 -24.34 -0.52
CA TRP A 191 19.93 -23.50 -1.56
C TRP A 191 20.71 -23.65 -2.87
N GLU A 192 20.00 -23.96 -3.95
CA GLU A 192 20.56 -24.02 -5.30
C GLU A 192 20.33 -22.68 -6.00
N GLU A 193 21.40 -22.01 -6.41
CA GLU A 193 21.35 -20.75 -7.17
C GLU A 193 21.15 -20.99 -8.66
N ARG A 194 20.31 -20.16 -9.29
CA ARG A 194 20.02 -20.19 -10.73
C ARG A 194 20.00 -18.79 -11.31
N LEU A 195 20.77 -18.61 -12.39
CA LEU A 195 20.97 -17.33 -13.10
C LEU A 195 20.00 -17.15 -14.28
N THR A 196 18.78 -17.65 -14.13
CA THR A 196 17.73 -17.57 -15.16
C THR A 196 16.42 -17.13 -14.52
N THR A 197 15.60 -16.39 -15.25
CA THR A 197 14.26 -16.03 -14.80
C THR A 197 13.42 -17.29 -14.54
N PRO A 198 12.87 -17.48 -13.33
CA PRO A 198 12.05 -18.65 -13.04
C PRO A 198 10.71 -18.57 -13.77
N THR A 199 10.15 -19.73 -14.18
CA THR A 199 8.92 -19.81 -14.98
C THR A 199 7.64 -19.35 -14.25
N TRP A 200 7.71 -19.25 -12.92
CA TRP A 200 6.65 -18.69 -12.07
C TRP A 200 6.71 -17.16 -11.97
N LEU A 201 7.84 -16.51 -12.31
CA LEU A 201 7.90 -15.05 -12.45
C LEU A 201 7.46 -14.72 -13.88
N VAL A 202 6.16 -14.45 -14.03
CA VAL A 202 5.55 -14.22 -15.35
C VAL A 202 5.58 -12.74 -15.76
N GLY A 203 5.95 -11.86 -14.84
CA GLY A 203 6.03 -10.42 -15.06
C GLY A 203 6.96 -9.72 -14.10
N ALA A 204 7.79 -8.81 -14.63
CA ALA A 204 8.71 -8.00 -13.84
C ALA A 204 9.02 -6.69 -14.57
N ALA A 205 8.75 -5.56 -13.91
CA ALA A 205 9.01 -4.24 -14.46
C ALA A 205 9.69 -3.32 -13.45
N ARG A 206 10.59 -2.46 -13.96
CA ARG A 206 11.25 -1.40 -13.23
C ARG A 206 10.65 -0.05 -13.62
N TRP A 207 10.45 0.79 -12.62
CA TRP A 207 9.98 2.16 -12.74
C TRP A 207 11.06 3.09 -12.24
N ASP A 208 11.33 4.14 -13.00
CA ASP A 208 12.28 5.18 -12.62
C ASP A 208 11.58 6.50 -12.52
N ARG A 209 11.96 7.32 -11.54
CA ARG A 209 11.53 8.72 -11.48
C ARG A 209 12.73 9.63 -11.71
N ALA A 210 12.75 10.30 -12.86
CA ALA A 210 13.79 11.27 -13.17
C ALA A 210 13.61 12.56 -12.34
N GLY A 211 14.39 12.72 -11.26
CA GLY A 211 14.44 13.97 -10.46
C GLY A 211 13.91 13.86 -9.02
N VAL A 212 13.68 15.00 -8.36
CA VAL A 212 13.27 15.09 -6.94
C VAL A 212 11.84 14.59 -6.77
N GLY A 213 11.63 13.56 -5.95
CA GLY A 213 10.32 12.98 -5.67
C GLY A 213 10.43 11.52 -5.21
N SER A 214 9.37 11.02 -4.59
CA SER A 214 9.27 9.66 -4.07
C SER A 214 8.07 8.93 -4.72
N PRO A 215 8.13 7.62 -5.00
CA PRO A 215 9.33 6.80 -4.93
C PRO A 215 10.36 7.20 -6.00
N ARG A 216 11.64 6.98 -5.70
CA ARG A 216 12.79 7.24 -6.58
C ARG A 216 12.87 6.22 -7.70
N TRP A 217 12.62 4.96 -7.34
CA TRP A 217 12.42 3.86 -8.28
C TRP A 217 11.51 2.81 -7.63
N ALA A 218 10.97 1.93 -8.46
CA ALA A 218 10.14 0.83 -8.01
C ALA A 218 10.34 -0.41 -8.87
N ILE A 219 10.04 -1.58 -8.29
CA ILE A 219 10.00 -2.86 -9.00
C ILE A 219 8.63 -3.50 -8.75
N THR A 220 7.92 -3.82 -9.83
CA THR A 220 6.66 -4.57 -9.79
C THR A 220 6.86 -5.98 -10.31
N LEU A 221 6.30 -6.96 -9.59
CA LEU A 221 6.43 -8.39 -9.89
C LEU A 221 5.03 -9.02 -10.00
N ARG A 222 4.88 -9.94 -10.96
CA ARG A 222 3.70 -10.80 -11.12
C ARG A 222 4.15 -12.26 -11.08
N ILE A 223 3.64 -12.99 -10.09
CA ILE A 223 4.05 -14.36 -9.80
C ILE A 223 2.85 -15.28 -9.98
N ASP A 224 2.99 -16.30 -10.81
CA ASP A 224 2.01 -17.38 -10.98
C ASP A 224 2.20 -18.42 -9.87
N LEU A 225 1.30 -18.38 -8.88
CA LEU A 225 1.30 -19.26 -7.72
C LEU A 225 1.04 -20.72 -8.11
N ALA A 226 0.42 -21.00 -9.26
CA ALA A 226 0.19 -22.36 -9.74
C ALA A 226 1.45 -23.01 -10.34
N ARG A 227 2.48 -22.20 -10.65
CA ARG A 227 3.78 -22.67 -11.16
C ARG A 227 4.86 -22.79 -10.10
N LEU A 228 4.53 -22.49 -8.83
CA LEU A 228 5.44 -22.68 -7.72
C LEU A 228 5.68 -24.18 -7.46
N PRO A 229 6.85 -24.56 -6.92
CA PRO A 229 7.18 -25.96 -6.65
C PRO A 229 6.44 -26.55 -5.42
N PHE A 230 5.47 -25.82 -4.86
CA PHE A 230 4.67 -26.22 -3.71
C PHE A 230 3.20 -25.84 -3.93
N SER A 231 2.30 -26.60 -3.30
CA SER A 231 0.86 -26.41 -3.44
C SER A 231 0.38 -25.05 -2.90
N PRO A 232 -0.69 -24.46 -3.47
CA PRO A 232 -1.30 -23.26 -2.92
C PRO A 232 -1.92 -23.52 -1.54
N GLY A 233 -1.79 -22.57 -0.63
CA GLY A 233 -2.26 -22.67 0.76
C GLY A 233 -1.80 -21.46 1.59
N ASN A 234 -1.86 -21.58 2.92
CA ASN A 234 -1.16 -20.63 3.79
C ASN A 234 0.32 -20.65 3.41
N PHE A 235 0.94 -19.49 3.37
CA PHE A 235 2.31 -19.36 2.89
C PHE A 235 3.11 -18.48 3.83
N ARG A 236 4.43 -18.65 3.81
CA ARG A 236 5.36 -17.75 4.46
C ARG A 236 6.09 -16.95 3.41
N ALA A 237 6.27 -15.66 3.66
CA ALA A 237 7.00 -14.79 2.78
C ALA A 237 8.00 -13.89 3.50
N PHE A 238 9.12 -13.66 2.83
CA PHE A 238 10.06 -12.60 3.16
C PHE A 238 10.02 -11.57 2.04
N PHE A 239 9.88 -10.29 2.40
CA PHE A 239 10.03 -9.16 1.50
C PHE A 239 11.19 -8.32 2.01
N GLY A 240 12.16 -8.01 1.15
CA GLY A 240 13.33 -7.23 1.51
C GLY A 240 13.85 -6.38 0.37
N ALA A 241 14.75 -5.46 0.68
CA ALA A 241 15.47 -4.67 -0.30
C ALA A 241 16.86 -4.28 0.22
N GLN A 242 17.79 -4.10 -0.72
CA GLN A 242 19.08 -3.44 -0.53
C GLN A 242 19.09 -2.19 -1.39
N VAL A 243 19.36 -1.05 -0.77
CA VAL A 243 19.42 0.25 -1.45
C VAL A 243 20.80 0.87 -1.25
N ASN A 244 21.52 1.14 -2.33
CA ASN A 244 22.87 1.70 -2.32
C ASN A 244 22.84 3.23 -2.33
N ARG A 245 23.00 3.82 -1.16
CA ARG A 245 22.96 5.28 -0.98
C ARG A 245 24.36 5.87 -0.91
N SER A 246 24.48 7.18 -1.06
CA SER A 246 25.77 7.87 -0.95
C SER A 246 26.41 7.71 0.44
N THR A 247 25.57 7.44 1.45
CA THR A 247 25.95 7.22 2.85
C THR A 247 26.19 5.75 3.21
N GLY A 248 26.04 4.82 2.26
CA GLY A 248 26.19 3.37 2.47
C GLY A 248 24.93 2.58 2.14
N ASP A 249 25.03 1.26 2.25
CA ASP A 249 23.93 0.35 1.94
C ASP A 249 22.87 0.35 3.05
N VAL A 250 21.62 0.50 2.64
CA VAL A 250 20.43 0.32 3.48
C VAL A 250 19.87 -1.07 3.21
N LEU A 251 19.84 -1.92 4.23
CA LEU A 251 19.23 -3.25 4.16
C LEU A 251 17.93 -3.25 4.95
N VAL A 252 16.82 -3.61 4.30
CA VAL A 252 15.49 -3.64 4.92
C VAL A 252 14.77 -4.95 4.67
N GLY A 253 13.90 -5.34 5.61
CA GLY A 253 13.05 -6.53 5.50
C GLY A 253 11.77 -6.41 6.30
N ASN A 254 10.75 -7.19 5.91
CA ASN A 254 9.49 -7.31 6.66
C ASN A 254 9.68 -8.07 7.99
N ARG A 255 10.82 -8.77 8.14
CA ARG A 255 11.27 -9.42 9.36
C ARG A 255 12.74 -9.15 9.60
N ARG A 256 13.11 -8.99 10.87
CA ARG A 256 14.51 -8.96 11.28
C ARG A 256 15.06 -10.38 11.19
N PRO A 257 16.14 -10.67 10.44
CA PRO A 257 16.89 -11.89 10.67
C PRO A 257 17.35 -11.88 12.12
N ARG A 258 17.24 -13.02 12.79
CA ARG A 258 17.83 -13.20 14.11
C ARG A 258 19.34 -13.18 13.92
N THR A 259 19.98 -12.08 14.31
CA THR A 259 21.42 -11.95 14.61
C THR A 259 22.42 -11.85 13.46
N ASP A 260 23.59 -11.37 13.85
CA ASP A 260 24.65 -10.66 13.10
C ASP A 260 25.63 -11.62 12.40
N ALA A 261 25.22 -12.87 12.20
CA ALA A 261 26.05 -13.90 11.59
C ALA A 261 25.57 -14.20 10.16
N ASP A 262 26.45 -13.95 9.18
CA ASP A 262 26.24 -14.26 7.75
C ASP A 262 25.76 -15.69 7.47
N SER A 263 25.97 -16.62 8.42
CA SER A 263 25.54 -18.03 8.32
C SER A 263 24.02 -18.24 8.29
N ASP A 264 23.22 -17.26 8.71
CA ASP A 264 21.76 -17.39 8.81
C ASP A 264 21.00 -16.88 7.56
N ARG A 265 21.69 -16.60 6.45
CA ARG A 265 21.11 -16.05 5.21
C ARG A 265 21.47 -16.86 3.97
N ILE A 266 20.57 -16.87 2.97
CA ILE A 266 20.87 -17.40 1.64
C ILE A 266 22.12 -16.69 1.11
N PRO A 267 23.16 -17.41 0.66
CA PRO A 267 24.41 -16.79 0.23
C PRO A 267 24.18 -15.65 -0.76
N THR A 268 24.86 -14.53 -0.55
CA THR A 268 24.75 -13.30 -1.38
C THR A 268 23.40 -12.56 -1.30
N THR A 269 22.59 -12.84 -0.27
CA THR A 269 21.30 -12.18 -0.06
C THR A 269 21.11 -11.77 1.40
N ILE A 270 20.05 -10.98 1.65
CA ILE A 270 19.56 -10.66 2.99
C ILE A 270 18.47 -11.62 3.50
N ILE A 271 18.09 -12.61 2.70
CA ILE A 271 16.95 -13.50 2.98
C ILE A 271 17.35 -14.51 4.07
N PRO A 272 16.63 -14.61 5.19
CA PRO A 272 16.91 -15.60 6.22
C PRO A 272 16.77 -17.04 5.69
N HIS A 273 17.68 -17.93 6.07
CA HIS A 273 17.59 -19.37 5.77
C HIS A 273 16.39 -20.05 6.43
N LYS A 274 16.04 -19.62 7.66
CA LYS A 274 15.02 -20.27 8.48
C LYS A 274 13.64 -19.72 8.17
N LEU A 275 12.71 -20.60 7.80
CA LEU A 275 11.31 -20.25 7.57
C LEU A 275 10.61 -19.66 8.81
N GLY A 276 11.11 -19.97 10.00
CA GLY A 276 10.65 -19.38 11.27
C GLY A 276 10.78 -17.86 11.33
N ASP A 277 11.70 -17.30 10.55
CA ASP A 277 11.99 -15.86 10.50
C ASP A 277 11.28 -15.17 9.32
N TRP A 278 10.40 -15.87 8.60
CA TRP A 278 9.55 -15.29 7.55
C TRP A 278 8.17 -14.93 8.10
N ALA A 279 7.46 -14.01 7.46
CA ALA A 279 6.09 -13.65 7.86
C ALA A 279 5.09 -14.68 7.35
N GLU A 280 4.08 -15.02 8.14
CA GLU A 280 3.06 -16.01 7.80
C GLU A 280 1.79 -15.32 7.31
N TYR A 281 1.28 -15.82 6.17
CA TYR A 281 0.13 -15.29 5.46
C TYR A 281 -0.90 -16.39 5.22
N ARG A 282 -2.17 -16.02 5.34
CA ARG A 282 -3.29 -16.88 4.97
C ARG A 282 -3.31 -17.14 3.47
N ALA A 283 -3.90 -18.27 3.10
CA ALA A 283 -4.11 -18.62 1.72
C ALA A 283 -4.84 -17.49 0.95
N PRO A 284 -4.41 -17.17 -0.28
CA PRO A 284 -5.10 -16.22 -1.15
C PRO A 284 -6.61 -16.52 -1.25
N GLY A 285 -7.43 -15.48 -1.24
CA GLY A 285 -8.90 -15.61 -1.32
C GLY A 285 -9.60 -15.97 -0.01
N THR A 286 -8.87 -16.16 1.10
CA THR A 286 -9.49 -16.29 2.43
C THR A 286 -9.80 -14.92 3.03
N SER A 287 -10.99 -14.76 3.61
CA SER A 287 -11.40 -13.49 4.24
C SER A 287 -10.64 -13.23 5.53
N CYS A 288 -10.22 -11.98 5.76
CA CYS A 288 -9.69 -11.58 7.05
C CYS A 288 -10.78 -11.59 8.13
N PRO A 289 -10.61 -12.38 9.20
CA PRO A 289 -11.62 -12.45 10.26
C PRO A 289 -11.66 -11.19 11.13
N ALA A 290 -10.57 -10.43 11.22
CA ALA A 290 -10.47 -9.22 12.04
C ALA A 290 -9.44 -8.24 11.47
N GLY A 291 -9.52 -6.97 11.90
CA GLY A 291 -8.56 -5.92 11.57
C GLY A 291 -9.21 -4.56 11.35
N ILE A 292 -8.37 -3.58 11.02
CA ILE A 292 -8.78 -2.23 10.61
C ILE A 292 -9.58 -2.34 9.32
N ARG A 293 -10.74 -1.70 9.28
CA ARG A 293 -11.63 -1.67 8.12
C ARG A 293 -12.11 -0.27 7.80
N LEU A 294 -12.28 -0.04 6.51
CA LEU A 294 -13.06 1.06 5.95
C LEU A 294 -14.35 0.52 5.32
N SER A 295 -15.44 1.27 5.45
CA SER A 295 -16.66 1.04 4.68
C SER A 295 -16.99 2.25 3.81
N PRO A 296 -17.75 2.10 2.71
CA PRO A 296 -18.18 3.25 1.92
C PRO A 296 -19.00 4.25 2.74
N SER A 297 -19.75 3.79 3.75
CA SER A 297 -20.50 4.64 4.67
C SER A 297 -19.64 5.40 5.68
N ASP A 298 -18.34 5.07 5.80
CA ASP A 298 -17.40 5.73 6.72
C ASP A 298 -16.53 6.80 6.03
N VAL A 299 -16.69 7.01 4.72
CA VAL A 299 -15.92 8.00 3.95
C VAL A 299 -16.85 8.95 3.23
N GLY A 300 -16.61 10.26 3.17
CA GLY A 300 -17.49 11.19 2.46
C GLY A 300 -17.22 12.64 2.79
N VAL A 301 -18.16 13.53 2.45
CA VAL A 301 -18.11 14.96 2.80
C VAL A 301 -18.87 15.18 4.11
N TRP A 302 -18.22 15.81 5.08
CA TRP A 302 -18.79 16.15 6.38
C TRP A 302 -19.45 17.53 6.33
N THR A 303 -20.71 17.60 6.77
CA THR A 303 -21.50 18.85 6.77
C THR A 303 -21.32 19.70 8.03
N GLY A 304 -20.68 19.15 9.07
CA GLY A 304 -20.39 19.88 10.30
C GLY A 304 -19.03 20.56 10.29
N SER A 305 -18.63 21.13 11.42
CA SER A 305 -17.30 21.71 11.58
C SER A 305 -16.20 20.62 11.54
N PRO A 306 -15.03 20.90 10.93
CA PRO A 306 -13.86 20.02 11.00
C PRO A 306 -13.46 19.73 12.44
N GLY A 307 -13.06 18.49 12.74
CA GLY A 307 -12.68 18.06 14.08
C GLY A 307 -13.85 17.90 15.06
N SER A 308 -15.10 18.09 14.62
CA SER A 308 -16.29 17.91 15.46
C SER A 308 -17.07 16.64 15.10
N THR A 309 -17.63 15.99 16.11
CA THR A 309 -18.59 14.88 15.96
C THR A 309 -20.03 15.35 15.78
N SER A 310 -20.36 16.61 16.10
CA SER A 310 -21.73 17.14 15.97
C SER A 310 -21.82 18.68 15.98
N PRO A 311 -22.94 19.27 15.49
CA PRO A 311 -23.92 18.64 14.62
C PRO A 311 -23.36 18.50 13.19
N GLY A 312 -23.56 17.36 12.57
CA GLY A 312 -23.14 17.11 11.20
C GLY A 312 -23.48 15.70 10.76
N SER A 313 -23.43 15.47 9.45
CA SER A 313 -23.67 14.18 8.82
C SER A 313 -22.69 13.97 7.67
N LEU A 314 -22.45 12.70 7.33
CA LEU A 314 -21.61 12.32 6.21
C LEU A 314 -22.46 12.20 4.94
N THR A 315 -22.11 12.94 3.90
CA THR A 315 -22.78 12.93 2.61
C THR A 315 -21.81 12.49 1.51
N ASN A 316 -22.34 12.25 0.31
CA ASN A 316 -21.56 12.11 -0.91
C ASN A 316 -21.54 13.41 -1.71
N ARG A 317 -22.08 14.52 -1.19
CA ARG A 317 -22.21 15.77 -1.94
C ARG A 317 -20.97 16.63 -1.75
N ILE A 318 -20.21 16.80 -2.83
CA ILE A 318 -19.13 17.78 -2.88
C ILE A 318 -19.78 19.13 -3.14
N CYS A 319 -19.46 20.09 -2.29
CA CYS A 319 -19.90 21.44 -2.49
C CYS A 319 -19.13 22.05 -3.67
N ALA A 320 -19.84 22.48 -4.73
CA ALA A 320 -19.30 23.21 -5.88
C ALA A 320 -19.99 24.56 -6.09
N GLY A 321 -19.25 25.51 -6.67
CA GLY A 321 -19.79 26.81 -7.09
C GLY A 321 -19.86 27.89 -6.01
N GLU A 322 -20.59 28.97 -6.34
CA GLU A 322 -20.75 30.17 -5.48
C GLU A 322 -21.78 29.98 -4.36
N SER A 323 -22.68 29.00 -4.48
CA SER A 323 -23.72 28.66 -3.48
C SER A 323 -23.15 27.97 -2.23
N CYS A 324 -21.90 27.52 -2.27
CA CYS A 324 -21.17 26.92 -1.17
C CYS A 324 -20.67 27.97 -0.17
N GLY A 325 -21.56 28.47 0.69
CA GLY A 325 -21.31 29.51 1.70
C GLY A 325 -19.86 29.66 2.19
N SER A 326 -19.42 28.86 3.17
CA SER A 326 -18.10 28.99 3.82
C SER A 326 -16.91 28.41 3.02
N GLY A 327 -17.06 28.15 1.72
CA GLY A 327 -15.95 27.90 0.79
C GLY A 327 -15.22 26.54 0.85
N ASN A 328 -15.36 25.74 1.90
CA ASN A 328 -14.51 24.55 2.09
C ASN A 328 -15.27 23.23 2.01
N ASN A 329 -14.65 22.21 1.41
CA ASN A 329 -15.08 20.81 1.55
C ASN A 329 -14.31 20.13 2.69
N VAL A 330 -15.01 19.39 3.55
CA VAL A 330 -14.42 18.60 4.63
C VAL A 330 -14.56 17.13 4.27
N PHE A 331 -13.49 16.52 3.80
CA PHE A 331 -13.47 15.08 3.51
C PHE A 331 -13.20 14.32 4.80
N ARG A 332 -14.15 13.48 5.21
CA ARG A 332 -14.07 12.70 6.45
C ARG A 332 -13.88 11.22 6.14
N VAL A 333 -13.01 10.59 6.91
CA VAL A 333 -12.71 9.16 6.88
C VAL A 333 -12.77 8.60 8.30
N THR A 334 -13.56 7.54 8.52
CA THR A 334 -13.60 6.82 9.80
C THR A 334 -13.08 5.39 9.63
N ALA A 335 -11.89 5.11 10.14
CA ALA A 335 -11.37 3.75 10.26
C ALA A 335 -11.95 3.08 11.53
N ARG A 336 -12.42 1.84 11.40
CA ARG A 336 -13.00 1.05 12.51
C ARG A 336 -12.16 -0.18 12.81
N GLY A 337 -12.29 -0.71 14.02
CA GLY A 337 -11.54 -1.90 14.44
C GLY A 337 -10.07 -1.62 14.68
N VAL A 338 -9.72 -0.38 15.04
CA VAL A 338 -8.34 0.00 15.35
C VAL A 338 -8.02 -0.46 16.77
N PRO A 339 -7.00 -1.31 17.00
CA PRO A 339 -6.65 -1.76 18.35
C PRO A 339 -6.40 -0.59 19.32
N ASN A 340 -6.97 -0.67 20.54
CA ASN A 340 -6.81 0.37 21.57
C ASN A 340 -5.39 0.43 22.17
N MET A 341 -4.61 -0.63 22.01
CA MET A 341 -3.26 -0.73 22.57
C MET A 341 -2.19 -0.49 21.50
N GLY A 342 -1.20 0.34 21.82
CA GLY A 342 0.01 0.52 21.01
C GLY A 342 -0.15 1.44 19.79
N LEU A 343 -1.35 1.96 19.53
CA LEU A 343 -1.60 2.89 18.44
C LEU A 343 -2.06 4.25 18.97
N SER A 344 -1.30 5.29 18.64
CA SER A 344 -1.74 6.68 18.72
C SER A 344 -2.88 6.93 17.71
N PRO A 345 -3.79 7.91 17.94
CA PRO A 345 -4.77 8.33 16.95
C PRO A 345 -4.14 8.69 15.59
N PHE A 346 -2.90 9.19 15.62
CA PHE A 346 -2.11 9.53 14.44
C PHE A 346 -1.41 8.33 13.81
N SER A 347 -1.62 7.11 14.30
CA SER A 347 -1.00 5.91 13.70
C SER A 347 -1.73 5.51 12.43
N VAL A 348 -3.02 5.81 12.32
CA VAL A 348 -3.79 5.63 11.08
C VAL A 348 -3.63 6.89 10.23
N ARG A 349 -3.17 6.69 8.98
CA ARG A 349 -3.03 7.71 7.94
C ARG A 349 -4.09 7.48 6.88
N ALA A 350 -4.56 8.54 6.24
CA ALA A 350 -5.47 8.45 5.10
C ALA A 350 -4.87 9.17 3.89
N ARG A 351 -4.82 8.51 2.74
CA ARG A 351 -4.55 9.11 1.43
C ARG A 351 -5.88 9.21 0.69
N LEU A 352 -6.18 10.43 0.23
CA LEU A 352 -7.42 10.75 -0.47
C LEU A 352 -7.09 11.02 -1.93
N ARG A 353 -7.79 10.34 -2.85
CA ARG A 353 -7.67 10.55 -4.29
C ARG A 353 -9.03 10.83 -4.88
N ILE A 354 -9.09 11.75 -5.84
CA ILE A 354 -10.28 12.04 -6.63
C ILE A 354 -9.99 11.80 -8.11
N ALA A 355 -10.98 11.29 -8.85
CA ALA A 355 -10.97 11.17 -10.30
C ALA A 355 -12.37 11.44 -10.89
N ASP A 356 -12.42 11.80 -12.17
CA ASP A 356 -13.64 12.06 -12.93
C ASP A 356 -14.36 10.78 -13.36
N TRP A 357 -15.68 10.86 -13.47
CA TRP A 357 -16.56 9.74 -13.80
C TRP A 357 -17.13 9.83 -15.21
N GLY A 358 -17.26 8.68 -15.87
CA GLY A 358 -18.25 8.48 -16.92
C GLY A 358 -17.85 8.86 -18.35
N ALA A 359 -16.78 9.62 -18.59
CA ALA A 359 -16.22 9.77 -19.93
C ALA A 359 -14.84 9.11 -19.95
N SER A 360 -14.67 8.02 -20.70
CA SER A 360 -13.38 7.34 -20.87
C SER A 360 -12.69 6.88 -19.58
N VAL A 361 -13.43 6.23 -18.68
CA VAL A 361 -13.00 5.62 -17.38
C VAL A 361 -11.82 4.63 -17.51
N ALA A 362 -11.39 4.37 -18.74
CA ALA A 362 -10.20 3.62 -19.06
C ALA A 362 -9.02 4.55 -19.47
N HIS A 363 -9.17 5.65 -20.20
CA HIS A 363 -7.96 6.31 -20.72
C HIS A 363 -7.24 7.16 -19.65
N TRP A 364 -5.91 6.99 -19.49
CA TRP A 364 -5.07 7.73 -18.53
C TRP A 364 -5.11 9.27 -18.70
N ASN A 365 -5.73 9.80 -19.75
CA ASN A 365 -5.85 11.24 -20.00
C ASN A 365 -7.04 11.89 -19.30
N TYR A 366 -8.14 11.15 -19.12
CA TYR A 366 -9.44 11.73 -18.74
C TYR A 366 -9.93 11.27 -17.37
N GLY A 367 -9.17 10.39 -16.70
CA GLY A 367 -9.53 9.86 -15.38
C GLY A 367 -8.31 9.56 -14.54
N ARG A 368 -7.34 10.49 -14.52
CA ARG A 368 -6.17 10.39 -13.63
C ARG A 368 -6.62 10.60 -12.20
N TRP A 369 -6.18 9.72 -11.31
CA TRP A 369 -6.33 9.96 -9.89
C TRP A 369 -5.38 11.08 -9.46
N ARG A 370 -5.94 12.13 -8.87
CA ARG A 370 -5.17 13.21 -8.26
C ARG A 370 -5.28 13.06 -6.74
N ASP A 371 -4.13 13.05 -6.07
CA ASP A 371 -4.09 13.16 -4.61
C ASP A 371 -4.62 14.52 -4.19
N ILE A 372 -5.47 14.54 -3.17
CA ILE A 372 -5.87 15.79 -2.54
C ILE A 372 -4.72 16.24 -1.63
N THR A 373 -4.05 17.35 -1.97
CA THR A 373 -2.86 17.81 -1.23
C THR A 373 -2.98 19.26 -0.74
N LYS A 374 -2.56 19.48 0.51
CA LYS A 374 -2.20 20.78 1.09
C LYS A 374 -0.77 20.73 1.68
N THR A 375 0.00 19.74 1.21
CA THR A 375 1.30 19.16 1.66
C THR A 375 1.23 18.27 2.92
N PRO A 376 1.91 17.10 2.95
CA PRO A 376 3.16 16.72 2.26
C PRO A 376 3.00 16.34 0.79
N ALA A 377 4.09 16.43 0.00
CA ALA A 377 4.13 16.12 -1.43
C ALA A 377 3.50 14.74 -1.71
N GLY A 378 2.54 14.68 -2.63
CA GLY A 378 1.50 13.64 -2.80
C GLY A 378 1.96 12.23 -3.19
N THR A 379 2.80 11.62 -2.37
CA THR A 379 3.15 10.19 -2.41
C THR A 379 3.52 9.67 -1.02
N ASP A 380 4.00 10.56 -0.15
CA ASP A 380 4.63 10.21 1.12
C ASP A 380 3.66 10.28 2.31
N VAL A 381 2.34 10.21 2.08
CA VAL A 381 1.34 10.31 3.16
C VAL A 381 1.57 9.25 4.23
N PHE A 382 2.00 8.05 3.83
CA PHE A 382 2.21 6.94 4.74
C PHE A 382 3.62 6.94 5.39
N SER A 383 4.56 7.74 4.90
CA SER A 383 5.92 7.90 5.44
C SER A 383 6.16 9.25 6.10
N ALA A 384 5.26 10.23 5.92
CA ALA A 384 5.41 11.56 6.47
C ALA A 384 5.25 11.57 8.01
N PRO A 385 6.05 12.38 8.72
CA PRO A 385 5.95 12.50 10.16
C PRO A 385 4.57 13.04 10.56
N SER A 386 4.07 12.66 11.75
CA SER A 386 2.77 13.13 12.25
C SER A 386 2.66 14.67 12.30
N THR A 387 3.79 15.36 12.48
CA THR A 387 3.90 16.82 12.46
C THR A 387 3.56 17.45 11.11
N ALA A 388 3.59 16.69 10.01
CA ALA A 388 3.13 17.16 8.71
C ALA A 388 1.60 17.26 8.62
N PHE A 389 0.86 16.57 9.50
CA PHE A 389 -0.59 16.50 9.45
C PHE A 389 -1.22 17.30 10.60
N THR A 390 -1.23 18.62 10.43
CA THR A 390 -1.81 19.56 11.39
C THR A 390 -3.04 20.24 10.81
N ALA A 391 -3.82 20.87 11.69
CA ALA A 391 -4.95 21.72 11.28
C ALA A 391 -4.53 22.83 10.32
N ALA A 392 -3.29 23.35 10.44
CA ALA A 392 -2.74 24.34 9.50
C ALA A 392 -2.65 23.78 8.06
N ASN A 393 -2.35 22.49 7.92
CA ASN A 393 -2.31 21.77 6.65
C ASN A 393 -3.66 21.12 6.29
N GLY A 394 -4.75 21.54 6.95
CA GLY A 394 -6.11 21.07 6.69
C GLY A 394 -6.45 19.72 7.33
N TRP A 395 -5.54 19.06 8.04
CA TRP A 395 -5.82 17.76 8.63
C TRP A 395 -6.26 17.86 10.09
N HIS A 396 -7.34 17.15 10.45
CA HIS A 396 -7.84 17.09 11.82
C HIS A 396 -8.08 15.63 12.24
N TRP A 397 -7.51 15.21 13.37
CA TRP A 397 -7.84 13.96 14.02
C TRP A 397 -8.85 14.21 15.12
N LEU A 398 -9.93 13.44 15.11
CA LEU A 398 -10.87 13.43 16.22
C LEU A 398 -10.37 12.46 17.29
N THR A 399 -10.79 12.71 18.54
CA THR A 399 -10.55 11.76 19.63
C THR A 399 -11.10 10.39 19.27
N PRO A 400 -10.30 9.31 19.43
CA PRO A 400 -10.79 7.95 19.19
C PRO A 400 -12.03 7.65 20.02
N VAL A 401 -12.98 6.94 19.41
CA VAL A 401 -14.19 6.48 20.09
C VAL A 401 -14.07 4.98 20.32
N ASP A 402 -13.99 4.58 21.60
CA ASP A 402 -13.91 3.19 22.03
C ASP A 402 -15.20 2.44 21.68
N ALA A 403 -15.06 1.25 21.08
CA ALA A 403 -16.16 0.37 20.74
C ALA A 403 -16.53 -0.59 21.90
N GLY A 404 -15.72 -0.64 22.97
CA GLY A 404 -15.96 -1.50 24.14
C GLY A 404 -15.57 -2.96 23.93
N ASP A 405 -14.98 -3.31 22.78
CA ASP A 405 -14.48 -4.64 22.42
C ASP A 405 -12.93 -4.70 22.36
N GLY A 406 -12.27 -3.69 22.91
CA GLY A 406 -10.82 -3.52 22.81
C GLY A 406 -10.35 -2.82 21.53
N THR A 407 -11.28 -2.36 20.69
CA THR A 407 -10.99 -1.55 19.50
C THR A 407 -11.65 -0.17 19.56
N SER A 408 -11.15 0.75 18.74
CA SER A 408 -11.64 2.11 18.57
C SER A 408 -12.01 2.38 17.12
N SER A 409 -12.75 3.47 16.93
CA SER A 409 -12.83 4.17 15.65
C SER A 409 -11.95 5.43 15.67
N ILE A 410 -11.20 5.63 14.60
CA ILE A 410 -10.39 6.83 14.37
C ILE A 410 -11.01 7.59 13.21
N THR A 411 -11.35 8.85 13.44
CA THR A 411 -11.91 9.74 12.41
C THR A 411 -10.89 10.81 12.05
N ILE A 412 -10.67 10.98 10.75
CA ILE A 412 -9.74 11.93 10.15
C ILE A 412 -10.54 12.82 9.22
N ASP A 413 -10.43 14.14 9.41
CA ASP A 413 -10.91 15.13 8.47
C ASP A 413 -9.76 15.73 7.68
N TYR A 414 -10.00 15.96 6.41
CA TYR A 414 -9.19 16.81 5.55
C TYR A 414 -10.04 17.98 5.03
N VAL A 415 -9.67 19.17 5.46
CA VAL A 415 -10.27 20.44 5.06
C VAL A 415 -9.54 20.95 3.85
N CYS A 416 -10.32 21.18 2.80
CA CYS A 416 -9.82 21.71 1.56
C CYS A 416 -10.39 23.10 1.30
N ASP A 417 -9.50 24.09 1.25
CA ASP A 417 -9.86 25.50 1.15
C ASP A 417 -10.16 25.94 -0.28
N LYS A 418 -11.08 26.91 -0.43
CA LYS A 418 -11.30 27.62 -1.70
C LYS A 418 -10.09 28.48 -2.07
N GLY A 419 -9.61 28.39 -3.30
CA GLY A 419 -8.87 29.48 -3.95
C GLY A 419 -7.34 29.55 -3.79
N SER A 420 -6.63 28.53 -3.29
CA SER A 420 -5.15 28.56 -3.18
C SER A 420 -4.38 27.75 -4.24
N ASP A 421 -5.02 27.34 -5.35
CA ASP A 421 -4.50 27.29 -6.76
C ASP A 421 -5.19 26.25 -7.65
N ALA A 422 -5.82 25.21 -7.11
CA ALA A 422 -6.56 24.25 -7.93
C ALA A 422 -7.64 23.57 -7.10
N TYR A 423 -8.70 24.32 -6.79
CA TYR A 423 -10.04 23.96 -6.27
C TYR A 423 -10.26 22.51 -5.81
N CYS A 424 -9.44 21.98 -4.92
CA CYS A 424 -9.63 20.65 -4.36
C CYS A 424 -10.20 19.54 -5.30
N PRO A 425 -9.32 18.80 -5.98
CA PRO A 425 -8.69 19.24 -7.23
C PRO A 425 -9.62 20.04 -8.15
N LYS A 426 -9.13 21.15 -8.68
CA LYS A 426 -9.77 21.85 -9.82
C LYS A 426 -9.87 20.83 -10.95
N LEU A 427 -11.09 20.40 -11.23
CA LEU A 427 -11.43 19.75 -12.48
C LEU A 427 -11.27 20.80 -13.56
N GLU A 428 -10.43 20.49 -14.54
CA GLU A 428 -10.15 21.42 -15.63
C GLU A 428 -11.36 21.58 -16.57
N ASP A 429 -12.38 20.72 -16.42
CA ASP A 429 -13.70 20.83 -17.04
C ASP A 429 -14.82 20.64 -16.00
N GLU A 430 -15.47 21.74 -15.60
CA GLU A 430 -16.70 21.73 -14.78
C GLU A 430 -17.90 21.08 -15.51
N SER A 431 -17.71 20.51 -16.71
CA SER A 431 -18.73 19.82 -17.49
C SER A 431 -18.86 18.32 -17.19
N GLU A 432 -18.01 17.76 -16.33
CA GLU A 432 -18.09 16.35 -15.92
C GLU A 432 -18.76 16.22 -14.55
N ASP A 433 -20.08 15.95 -14.58
CA ASP A 433 -21.01 16.06 -13.45
C ASP A 433 -20.86 14.99 -12.35
N HIS A 434 -19.90 14.07 -12.46
CA HIS A 434 -19.76 12.94 -11.55
C HIS A 434 -18.28 12.73 -11.18
N GLN A 435 -18.02 12.51 -9.90
CA GLN A 435 -16.68 12.26 -9.38
C GLN A 435 -16.65 10.99 -8.54
N CYS A 436 -15.42 10.52 -8.33
CA CYS A 436 -15.18 9.44 -7.40
C CYS A 436 -14.07 9.77 -6.42
N MET A 437 -14.22 9.26 -5.20
CA MET A 437 -13.22 9.35 -4.15
C MET A 437 -12.74 7.95 -3.78
N LEU A 438 -11.42 7.76 -3.87
CA LEU A 438 -10.73 6.61 -3.29
C LEU A 438 -10.07 7.07 -2.01
N VAL A 439 -10.41 6.39 -0.93
CA VAL A 439 -9.76 6.56 0.36
C VAL A 439 -8.94 5.33 0.63
N GLU A 440 -7.66 5.54 0.90
CA GLU A 440 -6.75 4.52 1.38
C GLU A 440 -6.33 4.84 2.81
N VAL A 441 -6.39 3.86 3.71
CA VAL A 441 -5.77 3.92 5.03
C VAL A 441 -4.58 2.99 5.14
N GLY A 442 -3.61 3.45 5.91
CA GLY A 442 -2.40 2.73 6.25
C GLY A 442 -1.94 3.14 7.64
N GLN A 443 -0.77 2.66 8.03
CA GLN A 443 -0.17 3.01 9.30
C GLN A 443 1.34 3.18 9.20
N LEU A 444 1.91 3.87 10.19
CA LEU A 444 3.35 3.85 10.43
C LEU A 444 3.69 2.67 11.35
N GLY A 445 4.47 1.72 10.83
CA GLY A 445 4.96 0.56 11.58
C GLY A 445 4.07 -0.70 11.51
N ALA A 446 4.55 -1.79 12.11
CA ALA A 446 4.04 -3.13 11.83
C ALA A 446 2.87 -3.60 12.73
N LEU A 447 2.20 -2.70 13.45
CA LEU A 447 1.33 -3.03 14.62
C LEU A 447 -0.17 -3.24 14.33
N ALA A 448 -0.61 -3.22 13.07
CA ALA A 448 -2.02 -3.44 12.75
C ALA A 448 -2.25 -4.33 11.53
N GLN A 449 -3.25 -5.20 11.67
CA GLN A 449 -3.83 -5.99 10.61
C GLN A 449 -4.96 -5.20 9.93
N PHE A 450 -5.01 -5.22 8.60
CA PHE A 450 -6.09 -4.62 7.84
C PHE A 450 -7.00 -5.69 7.26
N GLN A 451 -8.31 -5.50 7.44
CA GLN A 451 -9.35 -6.26 6.75
C GLN A 451 -9.69 -5.62 5.39
N ARG A 452 -9.67 -4.28 5.34
CA ARG A 452 -9.83 -3.50 4.11
C ARG A 452 -9.09 -2.18 4.25
N THR A 453 -8.12 -1.96 3.36
CA THR A 453 -7.25 -0.76 3.37
C THR A 453 -7.77 0.36 2.52
N ALA A 454 -8.53 0.08 1.47
CA ALA A 454 -9.11 1.12 0.65
C ALA A 454 -10.57 0.91 0.36
N VAL A 455 -11.27 2.03 0.15
CA VAL A 455 -12.65 2.03 -0.25
C VAL A 455 -12.92 3.13 -1.25
N TYR A 456 -13.78 2.78 -2.18
CA TYR A 456 -14.28 3.65 -3.22
C TYR A 456 -15.65 4.21 -2.81
N ARG A 457 -15.89 5.50 -3.07
CA ARG A 457 -17.21 6.13 -2.95
C ARG A 457 -17.50 7.05 -4.14
N ASN A 458 -18.69 6.90 -4.72
CA ASN A 458 -19.24 7.85 -5.68
C ASN A 458 -19.51 9.18 -4.98
N MET A 459 -19.06 10.27 -5.59
CA MET A 459 -19.28 11.63 -5.13
C MET A 459 -20.21 12.34 -6.13
N GLU A 460 -21.20 13.04 -5.60
CA GLU A 460 -22.17 13.81 -6.36
C GLU A 460 -21.84 15.30 -6.24
N TYR A 461 -22.01 16.05 -7.32
CA TYR A 461 -22.14 17.50 -7.22
C TYR A 461 -23.60 17.87 -6.95
N GLU A 462 -23.81 18.88 -6.13
CA GLU A 462 -25.15 19.27 -5.67
C GLU A 462 -25.92 20.02 -6.78
N GLU A 463 -26.46 19.27 -7.76
CA GLU A 463 -27.68 19.57 -8.55
C GLU A 463 -28.05 18.40 -9.50
N LEU A 464 -28.23 17.19 -8.96
CA LEU A 464 -28.63 15.99 -9.74
C LEU A 464 -30.14 15.89 -10.06
N SER A 465 -30.93 16.95 -9.90
CA SER A 465 -32.36 16.91 -10.24
C SER A 465 -32.67 17.12 -11.73
N THR A 466 -31.68 17.30 -12.59
CA THR A 466 -31.90 17.61 -14.02
C THR A 466 -31.23 16.69 -15.04
N LEU A 467 -30.42 15.69 -14.65
CA LEU A 467 -29.76 14.80 -15.63
C LEU A 467 -29.97 13.31 -15.34
N GLU A 468 -31.14 12.80 -15.74
CA GLU A 468 -31.29 11.40 -16.14
C GLU A 468 -30.40 11.12 -17.36
N ARG A 469 -29.15 10.69 -17.16
CA ARG A 469 -28.38 10.03 -18.22
C ARG A 469 -28.02 8.61 -17.81
N ARG A 470 -28.62 7.65 -18.51
CA ARG A 470 -28.17 6.25 -18.53
C ARG A 470 -26.69 6.23 -18.87
N ALA A 471 -25.91 5.42 -18.15
CA ALA A 471 -24.58 5.00 -18.56
C ALA A 471 -24.61 4.70 -20.06
N ARG A 472 -23.85 5.46 -20.87
CA ARG A 472 -23.81 5.24 -22.31
C ARG A 472 -23.25 3.85 -22.53
N LYS A 473 -24.13 2.96 -22.99
CA LYS A 473 -23.76 1.66 -23.54
C LYS A 473 -22.69 1.93 -24.61
N LEU A 474 -21.48 1.38 -24.43
CA LEU A 474 -20.49 1.33 -25.50
C LEU A 474 -21.20 0.75 -26.74
N SER A 475 -21.37 1.57 -27.77
CA SER A 475 -21.76 1.08 -29.08
C SER A 475 -20.67 0.11 -29.52
N LEU A 476 -21.04 -1.15 -29.73
CA LEU A 476 -20.20 -2.10 -30.46
C LEU A 476 -19.64 -1.36 -31.68
N ILE A 477 -18.33 -1.48 -31.86
CA ILE A 477 -17.66 -1.18 -33.12
C ILE A 477 -18.48 -1.85 -34.21
N GLN A 478 -19.19 -1.06 -35.02
CA GLN A 478 -19.76 -1.55 -36.27
C GLN A 478 -18.56 -1.91 -37.14
N LEU A 479 -18.34 -3.22 -37.30
CA LEU A 479 -17.48 -3.73 -38.35
C LEU A 479 -17.96 -3.12 -39.68
N PRO A 480 -17.08 -2.58 -40.53
CA PRO A 480 -17.48 -2.14 -41.86
C PRO A 480 -18.06 -3.33 -42.61
N ASP A 481 -19.22 -3.13 -43.26
CA ASP A 481 -19.82 -4.14 -44.12
C ASP A 481 -18.78 -4.63 -45.15
N PRO A 482 -18.71 -5.94 -45.42
CA PRO A 482 -17.83 -6.45 -46.44
C PRO A 482 -18.17 -5.81 -47.79
N PRO A 483 -17.16 -5.48 -48.63
CA PRO A 483 -17.42 -4.86 -49.92
C PRO A 483 -18.33 -5.77 -50.73
N SER A 484 -19.42 -5.17 -51.25
CA SER A 484 -20.27 -5.82 -52.24
C SER A 484 -19.40 -6.25 -53.42
N ARG A 485 -19.44 -7.55 -53.73
CA ARG A 485 -18.88 -8.07 -54.97
C ARG A 485 -19.72 -7.53 -56.12
N ASP A 486 -19.12 -6.66 -56.92
CA ASP A 486 -19.37 -6.61 -58.36
C ASP A 486 -18.39 -7.54 -59.07
#